data_AF-A0A0N0KBQ5-F1
#
_entry.id   AF-A0A0N0KBQ5-F1
#
_cell.length_a   1.000
_cell.length_b   1.000
_cell.length_c   1.000
_cell.angle_alpha   90.00
_cell.angle_beta   90.00
_cell.angle_gamma   90.00
#
_symmetry.space_group_name_H-M   'P 1'
#
loop_
_entity.id
_entity.type
_entity.pdbx_description
1 polymer ?
#
loop_
_entity_poly.entity_id
_entity_poly.type
_entity_poly.pdbx_seq_one_letter_code
_entity_poly.pdbx_strand_id
1 'polypeptide(L)'
;MRFGFVANSCDSGAVMALGTELRRIADERSLPIAIDDLALGHEAAVIAAAVCVETELAMADGYLFFQRPRARLRRMTRLHRLLCAHRGSMSLYELEDAYTAAFDDDPCSLRDFDIVMDIAPHLFLEVEDGLWLAVGSGPQDNPLPQALAELRSPEPIDPLTIAGSLMGALRSRGPTAVVELYRDADAILEPGRSRNSVAPVMVSRPDLFLRVLPSVFALNEHRLDEEALLSGDLPYLLNEPQARAYAFGRKAGEPWGTYRLWTPAAEYRLCSWARFDAPPQLYHSLLAVASINHWPVAETVQADWRRHRALEGRFEITVSGKIPDPEPRPELDRVLAACRIARERGNLNWLAVNRMMGRRLDAAGGQGLLALMLALDCVSLPEGQDGELLLMAHPATERANTLADELALARMQTGNLDWESALGQALRSEAMAAASSVLGWATPDHIASLFGEASAHSADAVSKAEDEDEDEDDLFARLMREHRRTTEVARRDATAEWLLDE
;
A
#
# COMPACT_ATOMS: atom_id res chain seq x y z
N MET A 1 29.70 -4.83 -26.44
CA MET A 1 29.66 -5.29 -27.85
C MET A 1 28.89 -4.25 -28.65
N ARG A 2 29.50 -3.53 -29.61
CA ARG A 2 29.40 -3.78 -31.06
C ARG A 2 27.96 -4.05 -31.56
N PHE A 3 27.08 -3.03 -31.56
CA PHE A 3 25.97 -2.97 -32.51
C PHE A 3 26.49 -2.52 -33.89
N GLY A 4 27.48 -3.26 -34.38
CA GLY A 4 28.15 -2.99 -35.65
C GLY A 4 27.62 -3.87 -36.77
N PHE A 5 26.31 -4.13 -36.78
CA PHE A 5 25.58 -4.70 -37.92
C PHE A 5 24.13 -4.26 -37.76
N VAL A 6 23.75 -3.16 -38.39
CA VAL A 6 22.39 -3.06 -38.90
C VAL A 6 22.23 -4.30 -39.77
N ALA A 7 21.34 -5.22 -39.40
CA ALA A 7 21.09 -6.41 -40.21
C ALA A 7 20.88 -5.94 -41.66
N ASN A 8 21.50 -6.61 -42.64
CA ASN A 8 21.49 -6.23 -44.06
C ASN A 8 20.07 -6.11 -44.69
N SER A 9 19.01 -6.29 -43.90
CA SER A 9 17.59 -6.22 -44.24
C SER A 9 16.85 -5.02 -43.65
N CYS A 10 17.45 -4.17 -42.80
CA CYS A 10 16.76 -3.02 -42.22
C CYS A 10 16.83 -1.80 -43.15
N ASP A 11 15.67 -1.33 -43.60
CA ASP A 11 15.54 -0.07 -44.36
C ASP A 11 16.00 1.11 -43.50
N SER A 12 17.06 1.80 -43.93
CA SER A 12 17.62 2.95 -43.22
C SER A 12 16.61 4.08 -43.05
N GLY A 13 15.71 4.27 -44.02
CA GLY A 13 14.65 5.27 -43.94
C GLY A 13 13.66 4.96 -42.82
N ALA A 14 13.28 3.69 -42.69
CA ALA A 14 12.41 3.22 -41.62
C ALA A 14 13.05 3.36 -40.24
N VAL A 15 14.35 3.03 -40.11
CA VAL A 15 15.10 3.19 -38.83
C VAL A 15 15.21 4.65 -38.42
N MET A 16 15.47 5.57 -39.36
CA MET A 16 15.52 7.00 -39.08
C MET A 16 14.14 7.55 -38.66
N ALA A 17 13.08 7.15 -39.37
CA ALA A 17 11.72 7.55 -39.02
C ALA A 17 11.32 7.06 -37.63
N LEU A 18 11.70 5.83 -37.28
CA LEU A 18 11.50 5.27 -35.95
C LEU A 18 12.30 6.03 -34.88
N GLY A 19 13.53 6.46 -35.18
CA GLY A 19 14.34 7.29 -34.28
C GLY A 19 13.65 8.62 -33.94
N THR A 20 13.14 9.33 -34.95
CA THR A 20 12.36 10.56 -34.77
C THR A 20 11.10 10.32 -33.94
N GLU A 21 10.40 9.21 -34.19
CA GLU A 21 9.20 8.85 -33.43
C GLU A 21 9.52 8.51 -31.97
N LEU A 22 10.60 7.76 -31.71
CA LEU A 22 11.08 7.47 -30.36
C LEU A 22 11.45 8.75 -29.62
N ARG A 23 12.07 9.73 -30.31
CA ARG A 23 12.38 11.03 -29.70
C ARG A 23 11.11 11.79 -29.33
N ARG A 24 10.14 11.86 -30.26
CA ARG A 24 8.85 12.48 -29.99
C ARG A 24 8.16 11.84 -28.77
N ILE A 25 8.19 10.52 -28.67
CA ILE A 25 7.62 9.81 -27.51
C ILE A 25 8.39 10.14 -26.22
N ALA A 26 9.72 10.17 -26.27
CA ALA A 26 10.57 10.51 -25.12
C ALA A 26 10.33 11.96 -24.63
N ASP A 27 10.04 12.89 -25.53
CA ASP A 27 9.72 14.29 -25.18
C ASP A 27 8.30 14.44 -24.58
N GLU A 28 7.38 13.54 -24.92
CA GLU A 28 5.97 13.58 -24.47
C GLU A 28 5.70 12.76 -23.20
N ARG A 29 6.58 11.83 -22.84
CA ARG A 29 6.36 10.86 -21.76
C ARG A 29 7.48 10.89 -20.72
N SER A 30 7.15 10.45 -19.51
CA SER A 30 8.13 10.32 -18.43
C SER A 30 9.11 9.18 -18.72
N LEU A 31 10.41 9.45 -18.69
CA LEU A 31 11.47 8.44 -18.79
C LEU A 31 11.93 7.99 -17.38
N PRO A 32 12.44 6.76 -17.21
CA PRO A 32 12.60 5.74 -18.24
C PRO A 32 11.30 5.03 -18.62
N ILE A 33 11.23 4.48 -19.84
CA ILE A 33 10.08 3.72 -20.35
C ILE A 33 10.56 2.35 -20.85
N ALA A 34 9.87 1.28 -20.49
CA ALA A 34 10.19 -0.03 -21.02
C ALA A 34 9.86 -0.09 -22.52
N ILE A 35 10.74 -0.69 -23.32
CA ILE A 35 10.54 -0.75 -24.78
C ILE A 35 9.22 -1.44 -25.15
N ASP A 36 8.83 -2.47 -24.41
CA ASP A 36 7.59 -3.22 -24.65
C ASP A 36 6.33 -2.38 -24.39
N ASP A 37 6.42 -1.40 -23.50
CA ASP A 37 5.32 -0.48 -23.17
C ASP A 37 5.14 0.64 -24.22
N LEU A 38 6.07 0.78 -25.17
CA LEU A 38 5.94 1.71 -26.31
C LEU A 38 4.96 1.18 -27.37
N ALA A 39 4.65 -0.12 -27.37
CA ALA A 39 3.71 -0.77 -28.29
C ALA A 39 3.98 -0.51 -29.78
N LEU A 40 5.24 -0.33 -30.17
CA LEU A 40 5.64 0.06 -31.52
C LEU A 40 5.52 -1.07 -32.56
N GLY A 41 5.32 -2.32 -32.12
CA GLY A 41 5.21 -3.48 -33.01
C GLY A 41 6.50 -3.82 -33.78
N HIS A 42 7.64 -3.27 -33.35
CA HIS A 42 8.95 -3.51 -33.96
C HIS A 42 9.79 -4.45 -33.10
N GLU A 43 10.65 -5.25 -33.74
CA GLU A 43 11.60 -6.10 -33.03
C GLU A 43 12.60 -5.25 -32.22
N ALA A 44 13.03 -5.76 -31.05
CA ALA A 44 13.96 -5.07 -30.16
C ALA A 44 15.27 -4.63 -30.86
N ALA A 45 15.74 -5.42 -31.83
CA ALA A 45 16.94 -5.08 -32.61
C ALA A 45 16.75 -3.83 -33.50
N VAL A 46 15.55 -3.64 -34.06
CA VAL A 46 15.22 -2.47 -34.90
C VAL A 46 15.12 -1.22 -34.04
N ILE A 47 14.49 -1.35 -32.86
CA ILE A 47 14.39 -0.27 -31.88
C ILE A 47 15.79 0.13 -31.39
N ALA A 48 16.65 -0.85 -31.07
CA ALA A 48 18.04 -0.60 -30.69
C ALA A 48 18.82 0.16 -31.78
N ALA A 49 18.62 -0.20 -33.05
CA ALA A 49 19.24 0.49 -34.17
C ALA A 49 18.73 1.93 -34.31
N ALA A 50 17.42 2.16 -34.14
CA ALA A 50 16.82 3.50 -34.17
C ALA A 50 17.36 4.39 -33.04
N VAL A 51 17.49 3.87 -31.82
CA VAL A 51 18.12 4.57 -30.70
C VAL A 51 19.59 4.88 -30.97
N CYS A 52 20.34 4.03 -31.69
CA CYS A 52 21.72 4.33 -32.04
C CYS A 52 21.87 5.47 -33.07
N VAL A 53 20.85 5.67 -33.92
CA VAL A 53 20.82 6.76 -34.91
C VAL A 53 20.44 8.08 -34.23
N GLU A 54 19.54 8.02 -33.25
CA GLU A 54 19.14 9.19 -32.46
C GLU A 54 20.12 9.45 -31.31
N THR A 55 21.02 10.41 -31.48
CA THR A 55 22.19 10.57 -30.59
C THR A 55 21.85 11.01 -29.17
N GLU A 56 20.64 11.52 -28.95
CA GLU A 56 20.16 11.99 -27.66
C GLU A 56 19.24 10.99 -26.94
N LEU A 57 19.26 9.72 -27.36
CA LEU A 57 18.60 8.64 -26.67
C LEU A 57 19.62 7.56 -26.30
N ALA A 58 19.32 6.83 -25.22
CA ALA A 58 20.07 5.67 -24.81
C ALA A 58 19.12 4.53 -24.48
N MET A 59 19.57 3.31 -24.73
CA MET A 59 18.86 2.10 -24.34
C MET A 59 19.73 1.29 -23.40
N ALA A 60 19.15 0.88 -22.27
CA ALA A 60 19.81 0.00 -21.30
C ALA A 60 18.76 -0.87 -20.62
N ASP A 61 19.10 -2.16 -20.41
CA ASP A 61 18.27 -3.13 -19.70
C ASP A 61 16.81 -3.27 -20.21
N GLY A 62 16.55 -2.92 -21.47
CA GLY A 62 15.21 -2.95 -22.07
C GLY A 62 14.38 -1.68 -21.82
N TYR A 63 15.02 -0.59 -21.40
CA TYR A 63 14.39 0.72 -21.19
C TYR A 63 15.03 1.80 -22.07
N LEU A 64 14.21 2.78 -22.44
CA LEU A 64 14.60 4.01 -23.11
C LEU A 64 14.91 5.11 -22.10
N PHE A 65 15.96 5.88 -22.38
CA PHE A 65 16.44 7.03 -21.59
C PHE A 65 16.89 8.16 -22.52
N PHE A 66 16.97 9.40 -22.02
CA PHE A 66 17.63 10.49 -22.74
C PHE A 66 19.16 10.30 -22.80
N GLN A 67 19.74 9.75 -21.73
CA GLN A 67 21.18 9.54 -21.65
C GLN A 67 21.49 8.19 -21.02
N ARG A 68 22.75 7.77 -21.10
CA ARG A 68 23.17 6.51 -20.50
C ARG A 68 22.88 6.55 -18.99
N PRO A 69 22.08 5.63 -18.46
CA PRO A 69 21.67 5.70 -17.07
C PRO A 69 22.85 5.48 -16.13
N ARG A 70 22.93 6.34 -15.11
CA ARG A 70 23.83 6.19 -13.95
C ARG A 70 23.26 5.15 -12.97
N ALA A 71 23.96 4.91 -11.86
CA ALA A 71 23.62 3.85 -10.90
C ALA A 71 22.16 3.94 -10.39
N ARG A 72 21.68 5.13 -10.01
CA ARG A 72 20.30 5.31 -9.50
C ARG A 72 19.22 4.99 -10.54
N LEU A 73 19.35 5.51 -11.77
CA LEU A 73 18.42 5.16 -12.86
C LEU A 73 18.45 3.67 -13.23
N ARG A 74 19.62 3.01 -13.16
CA ARG A 74 19.69 1.55 -13.35
C ARG A 74 19.00 0.80 -12.23
N ARG A 75 19.18 1.25 -10.99
CA ARG A 75 18.47 0.69 -9.83
C ARG A 75 16.96 0.80 -10.00
N MET A 76 16.48 1.96 -10.47
CA MET A 76 15.08 2.18 -10.80
C MET A 76 14.54 1.13 -11.77
N THR A 77 15.18 0.96 -12.92
CA THR A 77 14.69 0.00 -13.92
C THR A 77 14.84 -1.45 -13.47
N ARG A 78 15.88 -1.77 -12.68
CA ARG A 78 16.05 -3.09 -12.05
C ARG A 78 14.93 -3.39 -11.05
N LEU A 79 14.56 -2.44 -10.17
CA LEU A 79 13.44 -2.57 -9.23
C LEU A 79 12.11 -2.75 -9.99
N HIS A 80 11.88 -1.94 -11.01
CA HIS A 80 10.67 -2.06 -11.84
C HIS A 80 10.57 -3.45 -12.48
N ARG A 81 11.67 -3.98 -13.03
CA ARG A 81 11.73 -5.34 -13.59
C ARG A 81 11.40 -6.43 -12.57
N LEU A 82 11.91 -6.33 -11.34
CA LEU A 82 11.60 -7.27 -10.26
C LEU A 82 10.10 -7.31 -9.96
N LEU A 83 9.48 -6.13 -9.82
CA LEU A 83 8.05 -6.01 -9.58
C LEU A 83 7.21 -6.53 -10.76
N CYS A 84 7.57 -6.19 -12.01
CA CYS A 84 6.90 -6.72 -13.21
C CYS A 84 6.96 -8.25 -13.27
N ALA A 85 8.11 -8.84 -12.92
CA ALA A 85 8.29 -10.29 -12.92
C ALA A 85 7.51 -10.99 -11.80
N HIS A 86 7.34 -10.33 -10.65
CA HIS A 86 6.55 -10.87 -9.53
C HIS A 86 5.04 -10.93 -9.84
N ARG A 87 4.55 -10.03 -10.72
CA ARG A 87 3.12 -9.93 -11.14
C ARG A 87 2.13 -9.69 -9.99
N GLY A 88 2.60 -9.06 -8.91
CA GLY A 88 1.81 -8.71 -7.74
C GLY A 88 2.54 -7.68 -6.90
N SER A 89 1.95 -7.33 -5.76
CA SER A 89 2.54 -6.39 -4.82
C SER A 89 3.66 -7.04 -4.01
N MET A 90 4.77 -6.31 -3.84
CA MET A 90 5.88 -6.73 -2.97
C MET A 90 6.09 -5.68 -1.90
N SER A 91 6.34 -6.13 -0.67
CA SER A 91 6.90 -5.24 0.35
C SER A 91 8.33 -4.83 -0.02
N LEU A 92 8.80 -3.71 0.52
CA LEU A 92 10.18 -3.25 0.34
C LEU A 92 11.23 -4.31 0.73
N TYR A 93 10.93 -5.17 1.72
CA TYR A 93 11.82 -6.26 2.15
C TYR A 93 11.93 -7.37 1.13
N GLU A 94 10.79 -7.85 0.65
CA GLU A 94 10.77 -8.88 -0.38
C GLU A 94 11.47 -8.35 -1.64
N LEU A 95 11.32 -7.05 -1.92
CA LEU A 95 12.00 -6.40 -3.02
C LEU A 95 13.52 -6.26 -2.79
N GLU A 96 13.98 -5.96 -1.56
CA GLU A 96 15.41 -5.92 -1.20
C GLU A 96 16.07 -7.29 -1.26
N ASP A 97 15.41 -8.32 -0.73
CA ASP A 97 15.88 -9.69 -0.83
C ASP A 97 15.99 -10.11 -2.30
N ALA A 98 14.94 -9.85 -3.10
CA ALA A 98 14.93 -10.16 -4.53
C ALA A 98 15.99 -9.35 -5.31
N TYR A 99 16.19 -8.08 -4.97
CA TYR A 99 17.16 -7.21 -5.61
C TYR A 99 18.59 -7.64 -5.29
N THR A 100 18.90 -7.89 -4.02
CA THR A 100 20.22 -8.32 -3.58
C THR A 100 20.59 -9.66 -4.18
N ALA A 101 19.63 -10.57 -4.28
CA ALA A 101 19.82 -11.84 -4.98
C ALA A 101 20.13 -11.61 -6.47
N ALA A 102 19.35 -10.77 -7.15
CA ALA A 102 19.48 -10.56 -8.58
C ALA A 102 20.71 -9.70 -8.99
N PHE A 103 21.16 -8.78 -8.12
CA PHE A 103 22.12 -7.72 -8.45
C PHE A 103 23.15 -7.52 -7.34
N ASP A 104 24.07 -8.47 -7.19
CA ASP A 104 25.16 -8.42 -6.20
C ASP A 104 26.17 -7.29 -6.44
N ASP A 105 26.19 -6.74 -7.66
CA ASP A 105 27.05 -5.65 -8.11
C ASP A 105 26.62 -4.25 -7.65
N ASP A 106 25.41 -4.09 -7.13
CA ASP A 106 24.82 -2.80 -6.74
C ASP A 106 24.24 -2.83 -5.32
N PRO A 107 25.08 -2.74 -4.27
CA PRO A 107 24.59 -2.64 -2.90
C PRO A 107 23.79 -1.36 -2.72
N CYS A 108 22.63 -1.49 -2.10
CA CYS A 108 21.65 -0.42 -1.94
C CYS A 108 20.91 -0.60 -0.61
N SER A 109 20.39 0.50 -0.07
CA SER A 109 19.57 0.50 1.13
C SER A 109 18.08 0.55 0.78
N LEU A 110 17.20 0.09 1.68
CA LEU A 110 15.75 0.27 1.55
C LEU A 110 15.34 1.74 1.34
N ARG A 111 16.05 2.67 1.98
CA ARG A 111 15.83 4.11 1.78
C ARG A 111 16.11 4.52 0.34
N ASP A 112 17.12 3.95 -0.30
CA ASP A 112 17.37 4.21 -1.72
C ASP A 112 16.22 3.68 -2.59
N PHE A 113 15.57 2.58 -2.21
CA PHE A 113 14.43 2.03 -2.93
C PHE A 113 13.23 2.96 -2.85
N ASP A 114 12.89 3.38 -1.63
CA ASP A 114 11.82 4.36 -1.41
C ASP A 114 12.05 5.60 -2.26
N ILE A 115 13.23 6.21 -2.18
CA ILE A 115 13.56 7.41 -2.96
C ILE A 115 13.38 7.15 -4.46
N VAL A 116 13.96 6.06 -4.98
CA VAL A 116 13.97 5.79 -6.42
C VAL A 116 12.58 5.44 -6.95
N MET A 117 11.77 4.72 -6.19
CA MET A 117 10.41 4.37 -6.62
C MET A 117 9.46 5.56 -6.52
N ASP A 118 9.63 6.39 -5.49
CA ASP A 118 8.76 7.55 -5.26
C ASP A 118 8.98 8.67 -6.29
N ILE A 119 10.21 8.84 -6.82
CA ILE A 119 10.49 9.80 -7.91
C ILE A 119 10.03 9.34 -9.30
N ALA A 120 9.63 8.07 -9.47
CA ALA A 120 9.21 7.51 -10.76
C ALA A 120 7.77 6.97 -10.71
N PRO A 121 6.77 7.84 -10.43
CA PRO A 121 5.38 7.43 -10.32
C PRO A 121 4.83 6.77 -11.59
N HIS A 122 5.37 7.07 -12.77
CA HIS A 122 4.98 6.40 -14.02
C HIS A 122 5.37 4.91 -14.07
N LEU A 123 6.29 4.46 -13.22
CA LEU A 123 6.76 3.06 -13.13
C LEU A 123 6.30 2.37 -11.85
N PHE A 124 6.01 3.12 -10.80
CA PHE A 124 5.71 2.57 -9.48
C PHE A 124 4.43 3.12 -8.88
N LEU A 125 3.77 2.24 -8.13
CA LEU A 125 2.58 2.56 -7.36
C LEU A 125 2.69 1.91 -5.98
N GLU A 126 2.74 2.73 -4.94
CA GLU A 126 2.54 2.25 -3.57
C GLU A 126 1.05 1.99 -3.35
N VAL A 127 0.70 0.73 -3.11
CA VAL A 127 -0.71 0.33 -2.90
C VAL A 127 -1.11 0.43 -1.44
N GLU A 128 -0.24 0.04 -0.51
CA GLU A 128 -0.54 -0.04 0.92
C GLU A 128 0.78 0.03 1.71
N ASP A 129 0.92 0.89 2.72
CA ASP A 129 2.08 1.00 3.65
C ASP A 129 3.35 0.16 3.28
N GLY A 130 4.14 0.63 2.29
CA GLY A 130 5.39 -0.02 1.86
C GLY A 130 5.25 -1.26 0.95
N LEU A 131 4.05 -1.57 0.47
CA LEU A 131 3.77 -2.50 -0.62
C LEU A 131 3.72 -1.73 -1.94
N TRP A 132 4.55 -2.18 -2.88
CA TRP A 132 4.75 -1.54 -4.16
C TRP A 132 4.34 -2.45 -5.32
N LEU A 133 3.83 -1.82 -6.37
CA LEU A 133 3.51 -2.44 -7.65
C LEU A 133 4.26 -1.76 -8.78
N ALA A 134 4.56 -2.55 -9.81
CA ALA A 134 4.95 -2.04 -11.11
C ALA A 134 3.74 -1.46 -11.85
N VAL A 135 3.99 -0.36 -12.57
CA VAL A 135 3.06 0.23 -13.54
C VAL A 135 3.61 -0.04 -14.95
N GLY A 136 2.82 -0.75 -15.75
CA GLY A 136 3.24 -1.23 -17.07
C GLY A 136 3.71 -2.69 -17.04
N SER A 137 4.23 -3.14 -18.17
CA SER A 137 4.59 -4.55 -18.38
C SER A 137 6.06 -4.82 -18.08
N GLY A 138 6.91 -3.78 -18.20
CA GLY A 138 8.36 -3.96 -18.16
C GLY A 138 8.88 -4.79 -19.36
N PRO A 139 10.21 -4.94 -19.49
CA PRO A 139 10.81 -5.69 -20.58
C PRO A 139 10.64 -7.20 -20.38
N GLN A 140 9.90 -7.86 -21.27
CA GLN A 140 9.61 -9.30 -21.25
C GLN A 140 10.82 -10.14 -21.68
N ASP A 141 11.61 -9.63 -22.63
CA ASP A 141 12.74 -10.36 -23.24
C ASP A 141 14.04 -10.33 -22.40
N ASN A 142 13.99 -9.77 -21.18
CA ASN A 142 15.16 -9.62 -20.33
C ASN A 142 14.96 -10.36 -18.99
N PRO A 143 15.25 -11.68 -18.94
CA PRO A 143 15.01 -12.48 -17.74
C PRO A 143 15.85 -11.98 -16.57
N LEU A 144 15.27 -12.00 -15.37
CA LEU A 144 15.98 -11.68 -14.14
C LEU A 144 16.96 -12.80 -13.77
N PRO A 145 18.12 -12.47 -13.20
CA PRO A 145 18.99 -13.47 -12.59
C PRO A 145 18.23 -14.24 -11.51
N GLN A 146 18.18 -15.57 -11.62
CA GLN A 146 17.66 -16.43 -10.55
C GLN A 146 18.76 -16.62 -9.52
N ALA A 147 18.60 -16.01 -8.35
CA ALA A 147 19.44 -16.29 -7.20
C ALA A 147 18.57 -16.40 -5.95
N LEU A 148 19.02 -17.25 -5.03
CA LEU A 148 18.42 -17.39 -3.71
C LEU A 148 19.06 -16.36 -2.80
N ALA A 149 18.27 -15.46 -2.23
CA ALA A 149 18.75 -14.49 -1.24
C ALA A 149 19.17 -15.23 0.04
N GLU A 150 20.37 -14.96 0.53
CA GLU A 150 20.71 -15.24 1.93
C GLU A 150 20.14 -14.11 2.78
N LEU A 151 19.36 -14.46 3.82
CA LEU A 151 18.82 -13.50 4.79
C LEU A 151 19.96 -12.66 5.40
N ARG A 152 20.02 -11.37 5.07
CA ARG A 152 21.00 -10.46 5.67
C ARG A 152 20.62 -10.18 7.12
N SER A 153 21.64 -10.17 7.98
CA SER A 153 21.48 -9.65 9.34
C SER A 153 21.40 -8.12 9.27
N PRO A 154 20.46 -7.49 9.98
CA PRO A 154 20.35 -6.02 9.98
C PRO A 154 21.64 -5.38 10.46
N GLU A 155 22.03 -4.27 9.84
CA GLU A 155 23.20 -3.51 10.24
C GLU A 155 23.07 -3.04 11.70
N PRO A 156 24.18 -3.01 12.47
CA PRO A 156 24.15 -2.53 13.84
C PRO A 156 23.78 -1.04 13.87
N ILE A 157 22.70 -0.71 14.58
CA ILE A 157 22.19 0.65 14.69
C ILE A 157 22.83 1.38 15.85
N ASP A 158 23.22 2.63 15.61
CA ASP A 158 23.69 3.53 16.65
C ASP A 158 22.57 3.75 17.69
N PRO A 159 22.80 3.34 18.96
CA PRO A 159 21.81 3.47 20.02
C PRO A 159 21.40 4.92 20.32
N LEU A 160 22.19 5.92 19.90
CA LEU A 160 21.90 7.35 20.12
C LEU A 160 20.93 7.95 19.08
N THR A 161 20.54 7.17 18.07
CA THR A 161 19.52 7.56 17.10
C THR A 161 18.12 7.32 17.66
N ILE A 162 17.10 8.02 17.13
CA ILE A 162 15.69 7.77 17.50
C ILE A 162 15.33 6.30 17.29
N ALA A 163 15.77 5.71 16.17
CA ALA A 163 15.58 4.29 15.89
C ALA A 163 16.27 3.40 16.96
N GLY A 164 17.51 3.71 17.32
CA GLY A 164 18.25 3.00 18.37
C GLY A 164 17.54 3.04 19.73
N SER A 165 17.09 4.23 20.15
CA SER A 165 16.31 4.42 21.38
C SER A 165 15.01 3.60 21.39
N LEU A 166 14.25 3.65 20.29
CA LEU A 166 13.00 2.89 20.14
C LEU A 166 13.23 1.38 20.12
N MET A 167 14.29 0.90 19.46
CA MET A 167 14.69 -0.51 19.53
C MET A 167 15.04 -0.92 20.95
N GLY A 168 15.77 -0.09 21.70
CA GLY A 168 16.09 -0.33 23.11
C GLY A 168 14.83 -0.45 23.96
N ALA A 169 13.87 0.46 23.78
CA ALA A 169 12.58 0.42 24.46
C ALA A 169 11.81 -0.88 24.14
N LEU A 170 11.67 -1.22 22.86
CA LEU A 170 10.99 -2.45 22.44
C LEU A 170 11.68 -3.71 22.96
N ARG A 171 13.02 -3.80 22.94
CA ARG A 171 13.75 -4.94 23.52
C ARG A 171 13.44 -5.13 25.00
N SER A 172 13.33 -4.03 25.73
CA SER A 172 13.08 -4.08 27.17
C SER A 172 11.63 -4.39 27.53
N ARG A 173 10.67 -3.97 26.69
CA ARG A 173 9.23 -4.04 26.97
C ARG A 173 8.49 -5.11 26.19
N GLY A 174 9.07 -5.61 25.10
CA GLY A 174 8.39 -6.41 24.09
C GLY A 174 7.61 -5.56 23.09
N PRO A 175 6.66 -6.16 22.34
CA PRO A 175 5.75 -5.42 21.46
C PRO A 175 5.00 -4.33 22.22
N THR A 176 4.88 -3.13 21.64
CA THR A 176 4.31 -1.95 22.31
C THR A 176 3.47 -1.13 21.34
N ALA A 177 2.37 -0.55 21.82
CA ALA A 177 1.56 0.35 21.03
C ALA A 177 2.32 1.66 20.75
N VAL A 178 2.19 2.19 19.54
CA VAL A 178 2.85 3.45 19.12
C VAL A 178 2.45 4.63 20.00
N VAL A 179 1.20 4.67 20.47
CA VAL A 179 0.71 5.72 21.39
C VAL A 179 1.44 5.67 22.73
N GLU A 180 1.73 4.48 23.25
CA GLU A 180 2.51 4.32 24.49
C GLU A 180 3.96 4.76 24.30
N LEU A 181 4.58 4.38 23.17
CA LEU A 181 5.94 4.82 22.83
C LEU A 181 6.01 6.34 22.66
N TYR A 182 4.97 6.96 22.09
CA TYR A 182 4.87 8.40 21.94
C TYR A 182 4.69 9.09 23.30
N ARG A 183 3.80 8.59 24.15
CA ARG A 183 3.57 9.12 25.50
C ARG A 183 4.83 9.07 26.35
N ASP A 184 5.60 8.00 26.21
CA ASP A 184 6.83 7.77 26.95
C ASP A 184 8.08 8.32 26.23
N ALA A 185 7.91 9.09 25.14
CA ALA A 185 9.01 9.52 24.28
C ALA A 185 10.10 10.28 25.04
N ASP A 186 9.74 11.12 26.02
CA ASP A 186 10.72 11.88 26.82
C ASP A 186 11.61 10.97 27.70
N ALA A 187 11.13 9.76 28.03
CA ALA A 187 11.89 8.77 28.80
C ALA A 187 12.67 7.79 27.89
N ILE A 188 12.26 7.65 26.63
CA ILE A 188 12.86 6.72 25.67
C ILE A 188 13.94 7.41 24.84
N LEU A 189 13.65 8.62 24.35
CA LEU A 189 14.48 9.32 23.38
C LEU A 189 15.60 10.11 24.05
N GLU A 190 16.73 10.23 23.35
CA GLU A 190 17.82 11.11 23.75
C GLU A 190 17.35 12.58 23.85
N PRO A 191 17.92 13.39 24.78
CA PRO A 191 17.56 14.79 24.94
C PRO A 191 17.64 15.58 23.63
N GLY A 192 16.60 16.36 23.34
CA GLY A 192 16.51 17.20 22.14
C GLY A 192 15.94 16.50 20.90
N ARG A 193 15.51 15.23 21.01
CA ARG A 193 14.74 14.55 19.96
C ARG A 193 13.24 14.84 20.12
N SER A 194 12.54 14.97 19.00
CA SER A 194 11.11 15.23 19.00
C SER A 194 10.30 13.95 19.16
N ARG A 195 9.32 13.94 20.08
CA ARG A 195 8.32 12.87 20.20
C ARG A 195 7.51 12.65 18.92
N ASN A 196 7.34 13.70 18.10
CA ASN A 196 6.60 13.60 16.83
C ASN A 196 7.33 12.73 15.80
N SER A 197 8.61 12.42 16.02
CA SER A 197 9.38 11.53 15.16
C SER A 197 9.20 10.04 15.48
N VAL A 198 8.50 9.66 16.57
CA VAL A 198 8.30 8.25 16.96
C VAL A 198 7.57 7.48 15.85
N ALA A 199 6.34 7.86 15.53
CA ALA A 199 5.55 7.15 14.51
C ALA A 199 6.20 7.18 13.10
N PRO A 200 6.69 8.33 12.59
CA PRO A 200 7.40 8.37 11.31
C PRO A 200 8.60 7.44 11.24
N VAL A 201 9.45 7.40 12.28
CA VAL A 201 10.63 6.52 12.30
C VAL A 201 10.21 5.05 12.32
N MET A 202 9.16 4.70 13.05
CA MET A 202 8.68 3.32 13.11
C MET A 202 8.10 2.83 11.78
N VAL A 203 7.36 3.68 11.06
CA VAL A 203 6.78 3.30 9.76
C VAL A 203 7.81 3.35 8.63
N SER A 204 8.74 4.30 8.66
CA SER A 204 9.80 4.43 7.63
C SER A 204 10.97 3.45 7.82
N ARG A 205 11.02 2.72 8.94
CA ARG A 205 12.04 1.69 9.21
C ARG A 205 11.43 0.31 9.49
N PRO A 206 10.67 -0.27 8.56
CA PRO A 206 10.10 -1.59 8.81
C PRO A 206 11.15 -2.72 8.88
N ASP A 207 12.43 -2.42 8.60
CA ASP A 207 13.59 -3.30 8.70
C ASP A 207 13.89 -3.60 10.16
N LEU A 208 13.55 -2.64 11.01
CA LEU A 208 13.71 -2.69 12.45
C LEU A 208 12.39 -2.97 13.14
N PHE A 209 11.34 -2.27 12.71
CA PHE A 209 10.06 -2.19 13.39
C PHE A 209 8.99 -2.93 12.60
N LEU A 210 8.61 -4.10 13.09
CA LEU A 210 7.52 -4.87 12.54
C LEU A 210 6.19 -4.39 13.12
N ARG A 211 5.26 -3.98 12.27
CA ARG A 211 3.86 -3.80 12.68
C ARG A 211 3.21 -5.17 12.86
N VAL A 212 2.99 -5.57 14.11
CA VAL A 212 2.51 -6.93 14.45
C VAL A 212 1.01 -6.99 14.68
N LEU A 213 0.40 -5.84 15.05
CA LEU A 213 -1.03 -5.61 15.19
C LEU A 213 -1.33 -4.16 14.76
N PRO A 214 -2.62 -3.78 14.61
CA PRO A 214 -3.01 -2.38 14.47
C PRO A 214 -2.35 -1.50 15.54
N SER A 215 -1.50 -0.57 15.10
CA SER A 215 -0.77 0.39 15.93
C SER A 215 0.23 -0.21 16.95
N VAL A 216 0.50 -1.52 16.92
CA VAL A 216 1.51 -2.18 17.78
C VAL A 216 2.70 -2.61 16.95
N PHE A 217 3.88 -2.24 17.40
CA PHE A 217 5.13 -2.56 16.75
C PHE A 217 6.00 -3.45 17.63
N ALA A 218 6.83 -4.24 16.98
CA ALA A 218 7.76 -5.17 17.61
C ALA A 218 9.07 -5.20 16.82
N LEU A 219 10.05 -5.95 17.33
CA LEU A 219 11.29 -6.23 16.63
C LEU A 219 11.20 -7.62 15.98
N ASN A 220 12.08 -7.89 15.01
CA ASN A 220 12.18 -9.20 14.36
C ASN A 220 12.43 -10.34 15.37
N GLU A 221 13.10 -10.07 16.49
CA GLU A 221 13.37 -11.06 17.55
C GLU A 221 12.15 -11.36 18.45
N HIS A 222 11.09 -10.54 18.39
CA HIS A 222 9.84 -10.77 19.13
C HIS A 222 8.86 -11.69 18.36
N ARG A 223 9.33 -12.41 17.34
CA ARG A 223 8.49 -13.37 16.61
C ARG A 223 8.03 -14.45 17.59
N LEU A 224 6.73 -14.51 17.81
CA LEU A 224 6.11 -15.56 18.60
C LEU A 224 5.77 -16.73 17.69
N ASP A 225 6.12 -17.94 18.13
CA ASP A 225 5.57 -19.16 17.56
C ASP A 225 4.15 -19.42 18.10
N GLU A 226 3.52 -20.47 17.55
CA GLU A 226 2.17 -20.85 17.91
C GLU A 226 2.02 -21.21 19.39
N GLU A 227 3.01 -21.91 19.96
CA GLU A 227 2.99 -22.33 21.37
C GLU A 227 3.07 -21.13 22.32
N ALA A 228 3.96 -20.18 22.02
CA ALA A 228 4.09 -18.94 22.78
C ALA A 228 2.81 -18.09 22.68
N LEU A 229 2.16 -18.06 21.51
CA LEU A 229 0.86 -17.40 21.37
C LEU A 229 -0.23 -18.07 22.20
N LEU A 230 -0.24 -19.40 22.31
CA LEU A 230 -1.27 -20.13 23.05
C LEU A 230 -1.10 -20.08 24.58
N SER A 231 0.13 -19.89 25.08
CA SER A 231 0.45 -19.99 26.51
C SER A 231 0.90 -18.67 27.15
N GLY A 232 1.43 -17.72 26.37
CA GLY A 232 2.03 -16.49 26.90
C GLY A 232 1.02 -15.49 27.46
N ASP A 233 1.47 -14.62 28.35
CA ASP A 233 0.74 -13.41 28.72
C ASP A 233 1.01 -12.32 27.68
N LEU A 234 -0.06 -11.80 27.07
CA LEU A 234 0.03 -10.97 25.86
C LEU A 234 -0.86 -9.73 26.01
N PRO A 235 -0.55 -8.81 26.95
CA PRO A 235 -1.41 -7.65 27.24
C PRO A 235 -1.60 -6.71 26.05
N TYR A 236 -0.60 -6.65 25.15
CA TYR A 236 -0.69 -5.86 23.91
C TYR A 236 -1.63 -6.49 22.86
N LEU A 237 -1.97 -7.77 22.98
CA LEU A 237 -2.91 -8.50 22.10
C LEU A 237 -4.28 -8.66 22.75
N LEU A 238 -4.31 -9.04 24.03
CA LEU A 238 -5.53 -9.42 24.76
C LEU A 238 -6.15 -8.20 25.44
N ASN A 239 -6.70 -7.32 24.61
CA ASN A 239 -7.39 -6.11 25.03
C ASN A 239 -8.53 -5.76 24.06
N GLU A 240 -9.42 -4.87 24.48
CA GLU A 240 -10.60 -4.51 23.71
C GLU A 240 -10.26 -3.88 22.33
N PRO A 241 -9.34 -2.90 22.22
CA PRO A 241 -8.98 -2.32 20.92
C PRO A 241 -8.55 -3.36 19.88
N GLN A 242 -7.69 -4.30 20.25
CA GLN A 242 -7.19 -5.32 19.33
C GLN A 242 -8.25 -6.37 18.99
N ALA A 243 -9.05 -6.80 19.98
CA ALA A 243 -10.19 -7.68 19.73
C ALA A 243 -11.21 -7.05 18.78
N ARG A 244 -11.52 -5.77 18.95
CA ARG A 244 -12.42 -5.00 18.08
C ARG A 244 -11.87 -4.88 16.67
N ALA A 245 -10.59 -4.50 16.53
CA ALA A 245 -9.93 -4.39 15.24
C ALA A 245 -9.88 -5.75 14.50
N TYR A 246 -9.61 -6.84 15.22
CA TYR A 246 -9.65 -8.19 14.67
C TYR A 246 -11.06 -8.57 14.21
N ALA A 247 -12.08 -8.31 15.03
CA ALA A 247 -13.47 -8.61 14.68
C ALA A 247 -13.93 -7.87 13.40
N PHE A 248 -13.63 -6.58 13.29
CA PHE A 248 -13.88 -5.83 12.05
C PHE A 248 -13.07 -6.37 10.88
N GLY A 249 -11.78 -6.64 11.07
CA GLY A 249 -10.89 -7.27 10.09
C GLY A 249 -11.53 -8.49 9.44
N ARG A 250 -11.90 -9.46 10.28
CA ARG A 250 -12.47 -10.72 9.82
C ARG A 250 -13.88 -10.55 9.23
N LYS A 251 -14.71 -9.65 9.77
CA LYS A 251 -16.03 -9.32 9.18
C LYS A 251 -15.89 -8.73 7.77
N ALA A 252 -14.88 -7.90 7.57
CA ALA A 252 -14.53 -7.27 6.30
C ALA A 252 -13.79 -8.20 5.32
N GLY A 253 -13.54 -9.45 5.70
CA GLY A 253 -12.89 -10.45 4.86
C GLY A 253 -11.36 -10.33 4.79
N GLU A 254 -10.72 -9.58 5.68
CA GLU A 254 -9.25 -9.48 5.73
C GLU A 254 -8.61 -10.85 5.99
N PRO A 255 -7.64 -11.31 5.17
CA PRO A 255 -7.01 -12.60 5.37
C PRO A 255 -6.20 -12.66 6.68
N TRP A 256 -5.85 -13.88 7.11
CA TRP A 256 -4.79 -14.02 8.10
C TRP A 256 -3.48 -13.48 7.55
N GLY A 257 -2.63 -12.98 8.44
CA GLY A 257 -1.37 -12.36 8.05
C GLY A 257 -1.47 -10.92 7.56
N THR A 258 -2.67 -10.33 7.39
CA THR A 258 -2.82 -8.86 7.22
C THR A 258 -2.04 -8.11 8.31
N TYR A 259 -2.08 -8.64 9.53
CA TYR A 259 -1.10 -8.36 10.56
C TYR A 259 -0.44 -9.67 10.99
N ARG A 260 0.85 -9.62 11.35
CA ARG A 260 1.63 -10.84 11.66
C ARG A 260 1.02 -11.69 12.78
N LEU A 261 0.37 -11.06 13.77
CA LEU A 261 -0.29 -11.76 14.86
C LEU A 261 -1.76 -12.09 14.59
N TRP A 262 -2.31 -11.76 13.42
CA TRP A 262 -3.64 -12.22 13.03
C TRP A 262 -3.56 -13.65 12.50
N THR A 263 -3.46 -14.59 13.43
CA THR A 263 -3.36 -16.03 13.18
C THR A 263 -4.51 -16.79 13.85
N PRO A 264 -4.77 -18.05 13.47
CA PRO A 264 -5.76 -18.87 14.15
C PRO A 264 -5.50 -19.04 15.67
N ALA A 265 -4.23 -19.07 16.08
CA ALA A 265 -3.86 -19.13 17.50
C ALA A 265 -4.28 -17.87 18.26
N ALA A 266 -4.00 -16.69 17.69
CA ALA A 266 -4.41 -15.41 18.27
C ALA A 266 -5.93 -15.26 18.30
N GLU A 267 -6.64 -15.72 17.25
CA GLU A 267 -8.11 -15.72 17.22
C GLU A 267 -8.71 -16.52 18.39
N TYR A 268 -8.18 -17.72 18.64
CA TYR A 268 -8.59 -18.54 19.78
C TYR A 268 -8.35 -17.82 21.12
N ARG A 269 -7.17 -17.20 21.28
CA ARG A 269 -6.82 -16.46 22.50
C ARG A 269 -7.72 -15.24 22.71
N LEU A 270 -7.98 -14.47 21.66
CA LEU A 270 -8.90 -13.32 21.70
C LEU A 270 -10.31 -13.76 22.08
N CYS A 271 -10.84 -14.82 21.46
CA CYS A 271 -12.16 -15.35 21.83
C CYS A 271 -12.21 -15.81 23.29
N SER A 272 -11.16 -16.50 23.75
CA SER A 272 -11.08 -17.03 25.11
C SER A 272 -11.00 -15.93 26.16
N TRP A 273 -10.20 -14.90 25.91
CA TRP A 273 -10.11 -13.71 26.75
C TRP A 273 -11.44 -12.93 26.76
N ALA A 274 -12.00 -12.64 25.58
CA ALA A 274 -13.21 -11.83 25.45
C ALA A 274 -14.43 -12.44 26.15
N ARG A 275 -14.46 -13.78 26.30
CA ARG A 275 -15.52 -14.48 27.04
C ARG A 275 -15.65 -14.01 28.50
N PHE A 276 -14.56 -13.60 29.13
CA PHE A 276 -14.52 -13.26 30.56
C PHE A 276 -14.25 -11.77 30.81
N ASP A 277 -13.46 -11.14 29.93
CA ASP A 277 -12.90 -9.81 30.18
C ASP A 277 -13.44 -8.70 29.26
N ALA A 278 -14.14 -9.05 28.18
CA ALA A 278 -14.67 -8.07 27.22
C ALA A 278 -16.17 -7.79 27.38
N PRO A 279 -16.68 -6.64 26.87
CA PRO A 279 -18.11 -6.42 26.73
C PRO A 279 -18.80 -7.56 25.95
N PRO A 280 -20.01 -8.00 26.32
CA PRO A 280 -20.69 -9.12 25.67
C PRO A 280 -20.82 -8.98 24.15
N GLN A 281 -21.05 -7.76 23.66
CA GLN A 281 -21.18 -7.46 22.23
C GLN A 281 -19.91 -7.80 21.46
N LEU A 282 -18.74 -7.51 22.04
CA LEU A 282 -17.46 -7.80 21.42
C LEU A 282 -17.20 -9.31 21.38
N TYR A 283 -17.53 -10.02 22.46
CA TYR A 283 -17.44 -11.47 22.49
C TYR A 283 -18.33 -12.14 21.43
N HIS A 284 -19.61 -11.73 21.35
CA HIS A 284 -20.53 -12.25 20.32
C HIS A 284 -20.02 -11.97 18.90
N SER A 285 -19.50 -10.77 18.66
CA SER A 285 -18.91 -10.39 17.36
C SER A 285 -17.70 -11.22 16.99
N LEU A 286 -16.79 -11.48 17.94
CA LEU A 286 -15.64 -12.36 17.73
C LEU A 286 -16.10 -13.78 17.39
N LEU A 287 -17.06 -14.33 18.14
CA LEU A 287 -17.65 -15.63 17.84
C LEU A 287 -18.26 -15.68 16.43
N ALA A 288 -18.94 -14.61 15.99
CA ALA A 288 -19.60 -14.55 14.69
C ALA A 288 -18.59 -14.73 13.54
N VAL A 289 -17.39 -14.15 13.67
CA VAL A 289 -16.35 -14.15 12.63
C VAL A 289 -15.27 -15.23 12.81
N ALA A 290 -15.27 -15.92 13.96
CA ALA A 290 -14.26 -16.92 14.30
C ALA A 290 -14.22 -18.09 13.31
N SER A 291 -13.01 -18.46 12.90
CA SER A 291 -12.71 -19.55 11.97
C SER A 291 -12.27 -20.81 12.71
N ILE A 292 -13.10 -21.25 13.67
CA ILE A 292 -12.81 -22.25 14.73
C ILE A 292 -12.11 -23.54 14.26
N ASN A 293 -12.43 -24.03 13.06
CA ASN A 293 -11.83 -25.27 12.52
C ASN A 293 -10.32 -25.16 12.27
N HIS A 294 -9.78 -23.95 12.21
CA HIS A 294 -8.35 -23.70 11.99
C HIS A 294 -7.59 -23.47 13.29
N TRP A 295 -8.27 -23.48 14.44
CA TRP A 295 -7.62 -23.21 15.72
C TRP A 295 -6.67 -24.37 16.08
N PRO A 296 -5.44 -24.06 16.53
CA PRO A 296 -4.45 -25.07 16.91
C PRO A 296 -4.73 -25.62 18.31
N VAL A 297 -5.93 -26.15 18.52
CA VAL A 297 -6.39 -26.77 19.76
C VAL A 297 -7.04 -28.11 19.47
N ALA A 298 -7.23 -28.93 20.51
CA ALA A 298 -7.87 -30.23 20.36
C ALA A 298 -9.27 -30.12 19.74
N GLU A 299 -9.64 -31.09 18.90
CA GLU A 299 -10.94 -31.16 18.21
C GLU A 299 -12.14 -31.07 19.18
N THR A 300 -11.98 -31.58 20.40
CA THR A 300 -13.01 -31.47 21.46
C THR A 300 -13.23 -30.01 21.87
N VAL A 301 -12.17 -29.23 21.98
CA VAL A 301 -12.23 -27.79 22.28
C VAL A 301 -12.86 -27.05 21.12
N GLN A 302 -12.47 -27.36 19.88
CA GLN A 302 -13.10 -26.78 18.69
C GLN A 302 -14.62 -27.08 18.62
N ALA A 303 -15.02 -28.31 18.93
CA ALA A 303 -16.43 -28.70 18.96
C ALA A 303 -17.24 -27.92 20.01
N ASP A 304 -16.67 -27.70 21.19
CA ASP A 304 -17.28 -26.87 22.23
C ASP A 304 -17.45 -25.42 21.79
N TRP A 305 -16.43 -24.84 21.16
CA TRP A 305 -16.52 -23.48 20.63
C TRP A 305 -17.47 -23.34 19.45
N ARG A 306 -17.59 -24.35 18.59
CA ARG A 306 -18.62 -24.40 17.54
C ARG A 306 -20.02 -24.33 18.14
N ARG A 307 -20.26 -25.01 19.27
CA ARG A 307 -21.51 -24.92 20.02
C ARG A 307 -21.73 -23.50 20.59
N HIS A 308 -20.72 -22.88 21.18
CA HIS A 308 -20.82 -21.48 21.63
C HIS A 308 -21.16 -20.53 20.48
N ARG A 309 -20.46 -20.64 19.34
CA ARG A 309 -20.76 -19.85 18.14
C ARG A 309 -22.19 -20.04 17.64
N ALA A 310 -22.70 -21.28 17.65
CA ALA A 310 -24.08 -21.54 17.22
C ALA A 310 -25.14 -20.92 18.14
N LEU A 311 -24.84 -20.75 19.43
CA LEU A 311 -25.76 -20.18 20.42
C LEU A 311 -25.67 -18.66 20.52
N GLU A 312 -24.45 -18.11 20.41
CA GLU A 312 -24.15 -16.74 20.80
C GLU A 312 -23.49 -15.91 19.68
N GLY A 313 -23.06 -16.55 18.59
CA GLY A 313 -22.35 -15.89 17.49
C GLY A 313 -23.24 -14.96 16.68
N ARG A 314 -23.16 -13.68 16.97
CA ARG A 314 -23.85 -12.60 16.24
C ARG A 314 -23.00 -11.34 16.28
N PHE A 315 -22.95 -10.62 15.17
CA PHE A 315 -22.11 -9.42 15.08
C PHE A 315 -22.88 -8.23 15.65
N GLU A 316 -22.45 -7.70 16.80
CA GLU A 316 -23.16 -6.65 17.55
C GLU A 316 -22.37 -5.35 17.69
N ILE A 317 -21.05 -5.37 17.48
CA ILE A 317 -20.24 -4.15 17.53
C ILE A 317 -20.52 -3.27 16.30
N THR A 318 -20.68 -1.97 16.53
CA THR A 318 -20.85 -0.96 15.48
C THR A 318 -19.55 -0.19 15.30
N VAL A 319 -19.36 0.37 14.09
CA VAL A 319 -18.30 1.37 13.89
C VAL A 319 -18.61 2.56 14.79
N SER A 320 -17.61 2.96 15.58
CA SER A 320 -17.71 4.13 16.44
C SER A 320 -17.64 5.39 15.58
N GLY A 321 -18.53 6.35 15.83
CA GLY A 321 -18.53 7.65 15.17
C GLY A 321 -19.68 7.86 14.19
N LYS A 322 -20.05 9.13 14.01
CA LYS A 322 -20.90 9.53 12.88
C LYS A 322 -20.12 9.29 11.60
N ILE A 323 -20.82 8.97 10.51
CA ILE A 323 -20.26 9.12 9.16
C ILE A 323 -19.73 10.56 9.10
N PRO A 324 -18.41 10.77 8.96
CA PRO A 324 -17.84 12.10 8.94
C PRO A 324 -18.45 12.91 7.80
N ASP A 325 -18.34 14.23 7.93
CA ASP A 325 -18.52 15.15 6.83
C ASP A 325 -17.73 14.71 5.60
N PRO A 326 -18.17 15.09 4.38
CA PRO A 326 -17.70 14.51 3.14
C PRO A 326 -16.17 14.52 3.06
N GLU A 327 -15.63 13.31 2.89
CA GLU A 327 -14.19 13.11 2.80
C GLU A 327 -13.62 13.87 1.61
N PRO A 328 -12.37 14.34 1.70
CA PRO A 328 -11.70 14.92 0.54
C PRO A 328 -11.70 13.91 -0.59
N ARG A 329 -11.94 14.42 -1.82
CA ARG A 329 -11.92 13.64 -3.06
C ARG A 329 -10.68 12.73 -3.10
N PRO A 330 -10.83 11.41 -3.21
CA PRO A 330 -9.68 10.51 -3.34
C PRO A 330 -8.86 10.85 -4.58
N GLU A 331 -7.54 10.79 -4.49
CA GLU A 331 -6.66 10.93 -5.64
C GLU A 331 -6.85 9.74 -6.61
N LEU A 332 -6.69 9.98 -7.91
CA LEU A 332 -6.80 8.93 -8.91
C LEU A 332 -5.75 7.82 -8.74
N ASP A 333 -4.61 8.12 -8.12
CA ASP A 333 -3.61 7.12 -7.74
C ASP A 333 -4.14 6.14 -6.71
N ARG A 334 -4.96 6.61 -5.77
CA ARG A 334 -5.63 5.76 -4.78
C ARG A 334 -6.76 4.96 -5.41
N VAL A 335 -7.45 5.50 -6.42
CA VAL A 335 -8.41 4.73 -7.23
C VAL A 335 -7.68 3.60 -7.98
N LEU A 336 -6.56 3.89 -8.64
CA LEU A 336 -5.74 2.88 -9.31
C LEU A 336 -5.25 1.80 -8.33
N ALA A 337 -4.73 2.20 -7.16
CA ALA A 337 -4.30 1.27 -6.12
C ALA A 337 -5.44 0.37 -5.64
N ALA A 338 -6.63 0.95 -5.39
CA ALA A 338 -7.82 0.21 -5.00
C ALA A 338 -8.26 -0.79 -6.07
N CYS A 339 -8.26 -0.42 -7.36
CA CYS A 339 -8.56 -1.34 -8.45
C CYS A 339 -7.55 -2.50 -8.52
N ARG A 340 -6.24 -2.23 -8.35
CA ARG A 340 -5.19 -3.25 -8.37
C ARG A 340 -5.34 -4.24 -7.21
N ILE A 341 -5.57 -3.74 -6.00
CA ILE A 341 -5.82 -4.59 -4.82
C ILE A 341 -7.12 -5.41 -4.98
N ALA A 342 -8.19 -4.78 -5.49
CA ALA A 342 -9.46 -5.46 -5.75
C ALA A 342 -9.27 -6.62 -6.74
N ARG A 343 -8.47 -6.41 -7.80
CA ARG A 343 -8.12 -7.45 -8.77
C ARG A 343 -7.27 -8.57 -8.16
N GLU A 344 -6.27 -8.25 -7.34
CA GLU A 344 -5.39 -9.24 -6.71
C GLU A 344 -6.14 -10.11 -5.69
N ARG A 345 -7.02 -9.51 -4.88
CA ARG A 345 -7.72 -10.19 -3.79
C ARG A 345 -9.12 -10.69 -4.17
N GLY A 346 -9.65 -10.25 -5.32
CA GLY A 346 -11.02 -10.51 -5.77
C GLY A 346 -12.09 -9.70 -5.01
N ASN A 347 -11.69 -8.84 -4.07
CA ASN A 347 -12.56 -7.97 -3.30
C ASN A 347 -11.79 -6.76 -2.76
N LEU A 348 -12.53 -5.75 -2.34
CA LEU A 348 -12.03 -4.60 -1.62
C LEU A 348 -12.88 -4.40 -0.36
N ASN A 349 -12.29 -3.89 0.70
CA ASN A 349 -13.05 -3.54 1.90
C ASN A 349 -12.55 -2.22 2.48
N TRP A 350 -13.36 -1.61 3.33
CA TRP A 350 -13.08 -0.30 3.91
C TRP A 350 -11.80 -0.27 4.78
N LEU A 351 -11.44 -1.38 5.43
CA LEU A 351 -10.20 -1.48 6.21
C LEU A 351 -8.98 -1.47 5.32
N ALA A 352 -9.02 -2.21 4.20
CA ALA A 352 -7.96 -2.17 3.20
C ALA A 352 -7.78 -0.74 2.70
N VAL A 353 -8.88 -0.07 2.32
CA VAL A 353 -8.85 1.33 1.90
C VAL A 353 -8.23 2.24 2.96
N ASN A 354 -8.63 2.09 4.23
CA ASN A 354 -8.03 2.87 5.31
C ASN A 354 -6.52 2.69 5.40
N ARG A 355 -6.01 1.47 5.23
CA ARG A 355 -4.55 1.21 5.21
C ARG A 355 -3.88 1.87 4.01
N MET A 356 -4.47 1.78 2.81
CA MET A 356 -3.97 2.51 1.62
C MET A 356 -3.87 4.02 1.89
N MET A 357 -4.87 4.56 2.57
CA MET A 357 -4.95 5.98 2.92
C MET A 357 -4.17 6.36 4.19
N GLY A 358 -3.55 5.40 4.88
CA GLY A 358 -2.78 5.64 6.12
C GLY A 358 -3.64 6.08 7.29
N ARG A 359 -4.93 5.73 7.26
CA ARG A 359 -5.92 6.07 8.28
C ARG A 359 -6.01 4.93 9.31
N ARG A 360 -6.62 5.21 10.46
CA ARG A 360 -6.94 4.16 11.43
C ARG A 360 -7.81 3.11 10.75
N LEU A 361 -7.68 1.86 11.19
CA LEU A 361 -8.53 0.79 10.70
C LEU A 361 -10.01 1.11 10.89
N ASP A 362 -10.38 1.61 12.06
CA ASP A 362 -11.76 1.90 12.41
C ASP A 362 -12.26 3.28 11.96
N ALA A 363 -11.43 4.06 11.28
CA ALA A 363 -11.84 5.36 10.76
C ALA A 363 -12.90 5.17 9.67
N ALA A 364 -13.87 6.09 9.59
CA ALA A 364 -14.73 6.19 8.41
C ALA A 364 -13.97 6.67 7.15
N GLY A 365 -12.67 6.93 7.33
CA GLY A 365 -11.63 7.33 6.40
C GLY A 365 -11.65 6.77 4.98
N GLY A 366 -12.12 5.55 4.80
CA GLY A 366 -12.06 4.85 3.53
C GLY A 366 -13.39 4.81 2.78
N GLN A 367 -14.44 5.39 3.36
CA GLN A 367 -15.78 5.32 2.82
C GLN A 367 -15.89 6.07 1.50
N GLY A 368 -15.26 7.24 1.36
CA GLY A 368 -15.34 8.03 0.13
C GLY A 368 -14.73 7.30 -1.07
N LEU A 369 -13.56 6.68 -0.89
CA LEU A 369 -12.95 5.88 -1.95
C LEU A 369 -13.78 4.63 -2.25
N LEU A 370 -14.28 3.91 -1.24
CA LEU A 370 -15.10 2.72 -1.47
C LEU A 370 -16.44 3.05 -2.14
N ALA A 371 -17.06 4.18 -1.79
CA ALA A 371 -18.28 4.69 -2.42
C ALA A 371 -18.02 5.08 -3.88
N LEU A 372 -16.88 5.72 -4.17
CA LEU A 372 -16.47 6.00 -5.54
C LEU A 372 -16.24 4.72 -6.35
N MET A 373 -15.61 3.70 -5.75
CA MET A 373 -15.41 2.40 -6.38
C MET A 373 -16.74 1.69 -6.69
N LEU A 374 -17.75 1.83 -5.83
CA LEU A 374 -19.13 1.37 -6.10
C LEU A 374 -19.78 2.15 -7.23
N ALA A 375 -19.63 3.48 -7.25
CA ALA A 375 -20.20 4.35 -8.28
C ALA A 375 -19.59 4.09 -9.67
N LEU A 376 -18.30 3.74 -9.72
CA LEU A 376 -17.59 3.36 -10.93
C LEU A 376 -17.77 1.87 -11.28
N ASP A 377 -18.69 1.17 -10.61
CA ASP A 377 -18.95 -0.27 -10.78
C ASP A 377 -17.70 -1.14 -10.65
N CYS A 378 -16.64 -0.68 -10.00
CA CYS A 378 -15.39 -1.44 -9.84
C CYS A 378 -15.52 -2.52 -8.76
N VAL A 379 -16.42 -2.30 -7.82
CA VAL A 379 -16.83 -3.29 -6.83
C VAL A 379 -18.34 -3.31 -6.74
N SER A 380 -18.90 -4.43 -6.28
CA SER A 380 -20.33 -4.61 -6.07
C SER A 380 -20.69 -4.62 -4.59
N LEU A 381 -21.95 -4.35 -4.27
CA LEU A 381 -22.44 -4.52 -2.92
C LEU A 381 -22.48 -6.01 -2.56
N PRO A 382 -21.99 -6.40 -1.37
CA PRO A 382 -22.18 -7.75 -0.89
C PRO A 382 -23.66 -8.03 -0.61
N GLU A 383 -24.04 -9.31 -0.59
CA GLU A 383 -25.35 -9.71 -0.09
C GLU A 383 -25.42 -9.54 1.43
N GLY A 384 -26.43 -8.84 1.94
CA GLY A 384 -26.57 -8.61 3.38
C GLY A 384 -27.64 -7.58 3.75
N GLN A 385 -27.70 -7.23 5.02
CA GLN A 385 -28.55 -6.14 5.51
C GLN A 385 -27.84 -4.80 5.34
N ASP A 386 -28.56 -3.76 4.91
CA ASP A 386 -28.01 -2.44 4.54
C ASP A 386 -26.99 -1.85 5.54
N GLY A 387 -27.26 -1.97 6.84
CA GLY A 387 -26.38 -1.45 7.89
C GLY A 387 -25.06 -2.21 8.09
N GLU A 388 -24.95 -3.45 7.60
CA GLU A 388 -23.73 -4.26 7.67
C GLU A 388 -22.90 -4.20 6.38
N LEU A 389 -23.48 -3.75 5.27
CA LEU A 389 -22.86 -3.81 3.94
C LEU A 389 -21.52 -3.08 3.88
N LEU A 390 -21.35 -1.99 4.64
CA LEU A 390 -20.07 -1.28 4.73
C LEU A 390 -18.98 -2.14 5.36
N LEU A 391 -19.34 -3.00 6.33
CA LEU A 391 -18.39 -3.80 7.11
C LEU A 391 -17.97 -5.08 6.41
N MET A 392 -18.54 -5.37 5.24
CA MET A 392 -18.28 -6.58 4.47
C MET A 392 -17.29 -6.32 3.35
N ALA A 393 -16.73 -7.40 2.80
CA ALA A 393 -15.92 -7.32 1.59
C ALA A 393 -16.83 -7.06 0.37
N HIS A 394 -16.48 -6.05 -0.43
CA HIS A 394 -17.12 -5.71 -1.70
C HIS A 394 -16.45 -6.50 -2.82
N PRO A 395 -17.14 -7.44 -3.48
CA PRO A 395 -16.55 -8.24 -4.56
C PRO A 395 -16.11 -7.34 -5.72
N ALA A 396 -14.91 -7.60 -6.25
CA ALA A 396 -14.40 -6.90 -7.42
C ALA A 396 -15.20 -7.29 -8.68
N THR A 397 -15.36 -6.35 -9.61
CA THR A 397 -15.98 -6.58 -10.92
C THR A 397 -14.93 -6.55 -12.02
N GLU A 398 -15.33 -6.88 -13.26
CA GLU A 398 -14.46 -6.71 -14.44
C GLU A 398 -14.11 -5.25 -14.74
N ARG A 399 -14.91 -4.29 -14.25
CA ARG A 399 -14.63 -2.87 -14.43
C ARG A 399 -13.39 -2.45 -13.65
N ALA A 400 -13.11 -3.04 -12.48
CA ALA A 400 -11.86 -2.80 -11.75
C ALA A 400 -10.63 -3.16 -12.60
N ASN A 401 -10.69 -4.26 -13.35
CA ASN A 401 -9.59 -4.69 -14.23
C ASN A 401 -9.37 -3.67 -15.35
N THR A 402 -10.45 -3.35 -16.07
CA THR A 402 -10.40 -2.43 -17.21
C THR A 402 -9.94 -1.03 -16.77
N LEU A 403 -10.49 -0.52 -15.66
CA LEU A 403 -10.12 0.78 -15.13
C LEU A 403 -8.69 0.81 -14.59
N ALA A 404 -8.21 -0.28 -13.97
CA ALA A 404 -6.82 -0.38 -13.53
C ALA A 404 -5.83 -0.29 -14.70
N ASP A 405 -6.20 -0.77 -15.89
CA ASP A 405 -5.36 -0.72 -17.08
C ASP A 405 -5.46 0.65 -17.77
N GLU A 406 -6.64 1.26 -17.82
CA GLU A 406 -6.84 2.64 -18.30
C GLU A 406 -6.02 3.65 -17.47
N LEU A 407 -6.13 3.59 -16.15
CA LEU A 407 -5.41 4.48 -15.23
C LEU A 407 -3.90 4.20 -15.24
N ALA A 408 -3.47 2.93 -15.30
CA ALA A 408 -2.05 2.61 -15.42
C ALA A 408 -1.45 3.17 -16.71
N LEU A 409 -2.14 3.00 -17.84
CA LEU A 409 -1.71 3.53 -19.13
C LEU A 409 -1.62 5.05 -19.11
N ALA A 410 -2.63 5.74 -18.58
CA ALA A 410 -2.62 7.18 -18.43
C ALA A 410 -1.43 7.64 -17.56
N ARG A 411 -1.22 6.99 -16.41
CA ARG A 411 -0.12 7.28 -15.49
C ARG A 411 1.26 7.07 -16.13
N MET A 412 1.43 6.02 -16.95
CA MET A 412 2.68 5.80 -17.70
C MET A 412 2.96 6.89 -18.72
N GLN A 413 1.90 7.44 -19.35
CA GLN A 413 2.04 8.47 -20.37
C GLN A 413 2.35 9.84 -19.76
N THR A 414 1.63 10.23 -18.71
CA THR A 414 1.69 11.59 -18.15
C THR A 414 2.58 11.71 -16.92
N GLY A 415 2.94 10.59 -16.29
CA GLY A 415 3.61 10.55 -14.99
C GLY A 415 2.73 10.90 -13.79
N ASN A 416 1.51 11.36 -14.02
CA ASN A 416 0.59 11.75 -12.95
C ASN A 416 -0.87 11.55 -13.37
N LEU A 417 -1.72 11.14 -12.43
CA LEU A 417 -3.16 11.06 -12.63
C LEU A 417 -3.85 12.27 -12.02
N ASP A 418 -4.64 12.97 -12.83
CA ASP A 418 -5.36 14.18 -12.41
C ASP A 418 -6.84 14.08 -12.75
N TRP A 419 -7.70 14.48 -11.80
CA TRP A 419 -9.14 14.60 -12.00
C TRP A 419 -9.52 15.63 -13.07
N GLU A 420 -8.66 16.63 -13.33
CA GLU A 420 -8.90 17.64 -14.35
C GLU A 420 -8.49 17.16 -15.76
N SER A 421 -7.82 16.01 -15.88
CA SER A 421 -7.54 15.37 -17.16
C SER A 421 -8.82 14.89 -17.86
N ALA A 422 -8.74 14.62 -19.17
CA ALA A 422 -9.88 14.08 -19.92
C ALA A 422 -10.41 12.75 -19.31
N LEU A 423 -9.51 11.87 -18.86
CA LEU A 423 -9.87 10.62 -18.19
C LEU A 423 -10.54 10.92 -16.83
N GLY A 424 -9.96 11.82 -16.03
CA GLY A 424 -10.53 12.22 -14.74
C GLY A 424 -11.94 12.81 -14.86
N GLN A 425 -12.16 13.69 -15.84
CA GLN A 425 -13.47 14.28 -16.11
C GLN A 425 -14.50 13.24 -16.58
N ALA A 426 -14.06 12.27 -17.39
CA ALA A 426 -14.90 11.16 -17.82
C ALA A 426 -15.34 10.29 -16.62
N LEU A 427 -14.40 9.90 -15.76
CA LEU A 427 -14.67 9.11 -14.55
C LEU A 427 -15.57 9.86 -13.57
N ARG A 428 -15.35 11.16 -13.40
CA ARG A 428 -16.23 12.01 -12.58
C ARG A 428 -17.67 11.99 -13.12
N SER A 429 -17.82 12.12 -14.43
CA SER A 429 -19.14 12.11 -15.08
C SER A 429 -19.82 10.75 -14.96
N GLU A 430 -19.05 9.66 -15.13
CA GLU A 430 -19.49 8.28 -14.92
C GLU A 430 -20.00 8.06 -13.50
N ALA A 431 -19.20 8.40 -12.48
CA ALA A 431 -19.57 8.27 -11.08
C ALA A 431 -20.82 9.10 -10.71
N MET A 432 -20.91 10.35 -11.20
CA MET A 432 -22.06 11.22 -10.95
C MET A 432 -23.35 10.71 -11.61
N ALA A 433 -23.26 10.16 -12.82
CA ALA A 433 -24.41 9.57 -13.51
C ALA A 433 -24.90 8.30 -12.80
N ALA A 434 -23.97 7.47 -12.34
CA ALA A 434 -24.25 6.23 -11.62
C ALA A 434 -24.73 6.45 -10.17
N ALA A 435 -24.48 7.62 -9.57
CA ALA A 435 -24.79 7.90 -8.17
C ALA A 435 -26.25 7.58 -7.79
N SER A 436 -27.20 7.88 -8.68
CA SER A 436 -28.63 7.62 -8.45
C SER A 436 -29.02 6.14 -8.45
N SER A 437 -28.18 5.28 -9.04
CA SER A 437 -28.38 3.83 -9.11
C SER A 437 -27.57 3.05 -8.08
N VAL A 438 -26.69 3.71 -7.32
CA VAL A 438 -25.97 3.05 -6.23
C VAL A 438 -26.95 2.75 -5.10
N LEU A 439 -26.99 1.47 -4.70
CA LEU A 439 -27.82 0.99 -3.59
C LEU A 439 -26.98 0.92 -2.30
N GLY A 440 -27.65 0.76 -1.15
CA GLY A 440 -26.97 0.56 0.13
C GLY A 440 -26.51 1.84 0.83
N TRP A 441 -25.32 1.80 1.44
CA TRP A 441 -24.81 2.85 2.33
C TRP A 441 -24.21 4.06 1.59
N ALA A 442 -23.78 3.90 0.34
CA ALA A 442 -23.22 4.96 -0.48
C ALA A 442 -24.36 5.77 -1.13
N THR A 443 -24.78 6.86 -0.49
CA THR A 443 -25.89 7.68 -0.99
C THR A 443 -25.48 8.55 -2.19
N PRO A 444 -26.42 8.95 -3.05
CA PRO A 444 -26.12 9.86 -4.16
C PRO A 444 -25.49 11.18 -3.70
N ASP A 445 -25.96 11.73 -2.57
CA ASP A 445 -25.41 12.95 -1.97
C ASP A 445 -23.97 12.74 -1.51
N HIS A 446 -23.64 11.56 -0.96
CA HIS A 446 -22.27 11.23 -0.58
C HIS A 446 -21.35 11.22 -1.81
N ILE A 447 -21.75 10.58 -2.91
CA ILE A 447 -20.94 10.57 -4.15
C ILE A 447 -20.81 11.98 -4.73
N ALA A 448 -21.89 12.76 -4.75
CA ALA A 448 -21.87 14.13 -5.23
C ALA A 448 -20.94 15.03 -4.40
N SER A 449 -20.91 14.82 -3.08
CA SER A 449 -20.08 15.59 -2.16
C SER A 449 -18.58 15.42 -2.43
N LEU A 450 -18.13 14.25 -2.91
CA LEU A 450 -16.73 14.01 -3.29
C LEU A 450 -16.26 14.97 -4.39
N PHE A 451 -17.18 15.48 -5.20
CA PHE A 451 -16.90 16.38 -6.34
C PHE A 451 -17.41 17.81 -6.15
N GLY A 452 -17.92 18.16 -4.97
CA GLY A 452 -18.43 19.50 -4.65
C GLY A 452 -17.33 20.51 -4.27
N GLU A 453 -17.65 21.81 -4.27
CA GLU A 453 -16.70 22.88 -3.90
C GLU A 453 -16.14 22.76 -2.48
N ALA A 454 -16.90 22.14 -1.56
CA ALA A 454 -16.47 21.85 -0.20
C ALA A 454 -15.31 20.83 -0.16
N SER A 455 -15.29 19.84 -1.07
CA SER A 455 -14.25 18.82 -1.16
C SER A 455 -12.89 19.43 -1.56
N ALA A 456 -12.90 20.48 -2.40
CA ALA A 456 -11.69 21.19 -2.81
C ALA A 456 -11.06 22.05 -1.70
N HIS A 457 -11.84 22.50 -0.72
CA HIS A 457 -11.38 23.34 0.40
C HIS A 457 -11.21 22.56 1.72
N SER A 458 -11.75 21.34 1.80
CA SER A 458 -11.73 20.47 2.99
C SER A 458 -10.34 19.90 3.29
N ALA A 459 -9.49 19.66 2.29
CA ALA A 459 -8.13 19.13 2.50
C ALA A 459 -7.28 20.05 3.43
N ASP A 460 -7.44 21.37 3.33
CA ASP A 460 -6.78 22.34 4.20
C ASP A 460 -7.56 22.63 5.50
N ALA A 461 -8.88 22.53 5.49
CA ALA A 461 -9.74 22.87 6.63
C ALA A 461 -9.87 21.74 7.67
N VAL A 462 -9.88 20.46 7.25
CA VAL A 462 -9.89 19.29 8.15
C VAL A 462 -8.64 19.27 9.04
N SER A 463 -7.51 19.82 8.56
CA SER A 463 -6.29 19.97 9.36
C SER A 463 -6.43 20.91 10.57
N LYS A 464 -7.47 21.76 10.62
CA LYS A 464 -7.68 22.76 11.68
C LYS A 464 -8.90 22.48 12.57
N ALA A 465 -9.87 21.71 12.10
CA ALA A 465 -11.12 21.46 12.84
C ALA A 465 -11.07 20.21 13.73
N GLU A 466 -10.13 19.29 13.49
CA GLU A 466 -9.91 18.08 14.31
C GLU A 466 -8.94 18.34 15.49
N ASP A 467 -8.43 19.56 15.66
CA ASP A 467 -7.53 19.93 16.77
C ASP A 467 -8.25 20.13 18.12
N GLU A 468 -9.60 20.08 18.17
CA GLU A 468 -10.37 20.42 19.39
C GLU A 468 -10.99 19.22 20.14
N ASP A 469 -10.95 17.99 19.62
CA ASP A 469 -11.33 16.77 20.35
C ASP A 469 -10.14 15.78 20.39
N GLU A 470 -9.25 15.96 21.37
CA GLU A 470 -8.05 15.14 21.61
C GLU A 470 -8.39 13.71 22.10
N ASP A 471 -8.92 12.85 21.24
CA ASP A 471 -8.86 11.41 21.50
C ASP A 471 -7.41 10.93 21.24
N GLU A 472 -6.75 10.36 22.27
CA GLU A 472 -5.38 9.79 22.18
C GLU A 472 -5.23 8.80 21.00
N ASP A 473 -6.33 8.21 20.56
CA ASP A 473 -6.39 7.26 19.45
C ASP A 473 -6.26 7.89 18.04
N ASP A 474 -6.54 9.19 17.85
CA ASP A 474 -6.36 9.87 16.54
C ASP A 474 -4.92 10.39 16.31
N LEU A 475 -4.10 10.41 17.36
CA LEU A 475 -2.73 10.90 17.30
C LEU A 475 -1.88 10.18 16.24
N PHE A 476 -1.97 8.85 16.15
CA PHE A 476 -1.19 8.08 15.17
C PHE A 476 -1.58 8.44 13.74
N ALA A 477 -2.87 8.50 13.43
CA ALA A 477 -3.34 8.87 12.09
C ALA A 477 -2.94 10.29 11.72
N ARG A 478 -3.01 11.24 12.66
CA ARG A 478 -2.50 12.60 12.45
C ARG A 478 -1.01 12.63 12.14
N LEU A 479 -0.18 11.93 12.92
CA LEU A 479 1.26 11.85 12.68
C LEU A 479 1.58 11.21 11.33
N MET A 480 0.82 10.19 10.91
CA MET A 480 0.97 9.56 9.60
C MET A 480 0.57 10.48 8.46
N ARG A 481 -0.53 11.24 8.60
CA ARG A 481 -0.95 12.27 7.64
C ARG A 481 0.13 13.35 7.49
N GLU A 482 0.62 13.87 8.60
CA GLU A 482 1.68 14.88 8.62
C GLU A 482 2.97 14.35 7.98
N HIS A 483 3.36 13.12 8.33
CA HIS A 483 4.54 12.47 7.75
C HIS A 483 4.39 12.35 6.23
N ARG A 484 3.29 11.80 5.72
CA ARG A 484 3.05 11.68 4.28
C ARG A 484 3.10 13.03 3.59
N ARG A 485 2.49 14.07 4.17
CA ARG A 485 2.56 15.45 3.62
C ARG A 485 4.00 15.95 3.57
N THR A 486 4.78 15.75 4.64
CA THR A 486 6.20 16.14 4.65
C THR A 486 7.03 15.35 3.66
N THR A 487 6.76 14.05 3.49
CA THR A 487 7.43 13.20 2.51
C THR A 487 7.07 13.63 1.10
N GLU A 488 5.82 14.00 0.83
CA GLU A 488 5.39 14.48 -0.48
C GLU A 488 6.02 15.84 -0.85
N VAL A 489 6.15 16.75 0.12
CA VAL A 489 6.90 18.01 -0.06
C VAL A 489 8.39 17.71 -0.29
N ALA A 490 8.98 16.85 0.53
CA ALA A 490 10.37 16.43 0.36
C ALA A 490 10.58 15.69 -0.97
N ARG A 491 9.59 14.95 -1.47
CA ARG A 491 9.58 14.29 -2.78
C ARG A 491 9.64 15.32 -3.88
N ARG A 492 8.82 16.38 -3.82
CA ARG A 492 8.88 17.48 -4.78
C ARG A 492 10.25 18.16 -4.80
N ASP A 493 10.81 18.41 -3.62
CA ASP A 493 12.13 19.04 -3.49
C ASP A 493 13.25 18.11 -3.98
N ALA A 494 13.19 16.81 -3.63
CA ALA A 494 14.15 15.80 -4.07
C ALA A 494 14.04 15.51 -5.56
N THR A 495 12.85 15.52 -6.16
CA THR A 495 12.68 15.45 -7.62
C THR A 495 13.30 16.68 -8.29
N ALA A 496 13.16 17.88 -7.70
CA ALA A 496 13.78 19.09 -8.21
C ALA A 496 15.32 19.03 -8.11
N GLU A 497 15.87 18.53 -7.00
CA GLU A 497 17.32 18.32 -6.83
C GLU A 497 17.84 17.19 -7.75
N TRP A 498 17.06 16.12 -7.92
CA TRP A 498 17.35 15.01 -8.83
C TRP A 498 17.46 15.47 -10.28
N LEU A 499 16.56 16.35 -10.73
CA LEU A 499 16.62 16.98 -12.06
C LEU A 499 17.86 17.88 -12.25
N LEU A 500 18.53 18.29 -11.17
CA LEU A 500 19.73 19.14 -11.23
C LEU A 500 21.04 18.36 -11.18
N ASP A 501 21.04 17.14 -10.63
CA ASP A 501 22.22 16.28 -10.45
C ASP A 501 22.44 15.25 -11.57
N GLU A 502 21.39 14.92 -12.34
CA GLU A 502 21.46 14.08 -13.55
C GLU A 502 21.70 14.89 -14.82
#